data_AF-A0AAW6S461-F1
#
_entry.id   AF-A0AAW6S461-F1
#
_cell.length_a   1.000
_cell.length_b   1.000
_cell.length_c   1.000
_cell.angle_alpha   90.00
_cell.angle_beta   90.00
_cell.angle_gamma   90.00
#
_symmetry.space_group_name_H-M   'P 1'
#
loop_
_entity.id
_entity.type
_entity.pdbx_description
1 polymer ?
#
loop_
_entity_poly.entity_id
_entity_poly.type
_entity_poly.pdbx_seq_one_letter_code
_entity_poly.pdbx_strand_id
1 'polypeptide(L)'
;MIKTKNLLKRKDDLASYDGLTMIWPCVDGITARMLALLKTLAHEERVGAAVSSAIKAYHQDIDEELNDWERLAIYIIELGLFVSRELQFALNLHEITSRINLPRKLTHELMIQAGRKARIGEVECLTS
;
A
#
# COMPACT_ATOMS: atom_id res chain seq x y z
N MET A 1 8.72 -17.22 0.06
CA MET A 1 7.95 -15.96 0.17
C MET A 1 8.69 -15.06 1.14
N ILE A 2 9.13 -13.87 0.71
CA ILE A 2 9.76 -12.90 1.61
C ILE A 2 8.65 -12.32 2.49
N LYS A 3 8.82 -12.35 3.82
CA LYS A 3 7.87 -11.70 4.74
C LYS A 3 8.07 -10.20 4.66
N THR A 4 6.99 -9.42 4.59
CA THR A 4 7.04 -7.95 4.52
C THR A 4 7.86 -7.37 5.67
N LYS A 5 7.73 -7.97 6.87
CA LYS A 5 8.54 -7.62 8.05
C LYS A 5 10.05 -7.61 7.79
N ASN A 6 10.56 -8.52 6.96
CA ASN A 6 11.99 -8.64 6.69
C ASN A 6 12.53 -7.47 5.85
N LEU A 7 11.64 -6.70 5.21
CA LEU A 7 11.99 -5.51 4.43
C LEU A 7 12.23 -4.28 5.33
N LEU A 8 11.85 -4.37 6.62
CA LEU A 8 11.92 -3.27 7.58
C LEU A 8 13.15 -3.43 8.47
N LYS A 9 14.04 -2.42 8.43
CA LYS A 9 15.29 -2.42 9.23
C LYS A 9 15.14 -1.71 10.59
N ARG A 10 14.16 -0.81 10.72
CA ARG A 10 13.97 0.04 11.92
C ARG A 10 12.98 -0.60 12.89
N LYS A 11 13.29 -0.53 14.20
CA LYS A 11 12.44 -1.10 15.26
C LYS A 11 11.03 -0.51 15.28
N ASP A 12 10.89 0.80 15.06
CA ASP A 12 9.59 1.48 15.09
C ASP A 12 8.71 1.10 13.89
N ASP A 13 9.33 0.91 12.71
CA ASP A 13 8.63 0.43 11.52
C ASP A 13 8.15 -1.02 11.73
N LEU A 14 8.97 -1.86 12.38
CA LEU A 14 8.60 -3.24 12.73
C LEU A 14 7.42 -3.29 13.70
N ALA A 15 7.40 -2.43 14.73
CA ALA A 15 6.31 -2.37 15.70
C ALA A 15 5.00 -1.87 15.05
N SER A 16 5.09 -0.83 14.23
CA SER A 16 3.94 -0.31 13.45
C SER A 16 3.40 -1.36 12.48
N TYR A 17 4.28 -2.15 11.86
CA TYR A 17 3.89 -3.26 11.01
C TYR A 17 3.22 -4.41 11.79
N ASP A 18 3.72 -4.75 12.97
CA ASP A 18 3.10 -5.78 13.81
C ASP A 18 1.68 -5.36 14.24
N GLY A 19 1.48 -4.08 14.60
CA GLY A 19 0.16 -3.51 14.87
C GLY A 19 -0.77 -3.56 13.65
N LEU A 20 -0.26 -3.19 12.47
CA LEU A 20 -0.98 -3.27 11.21
C LEU A 20 -1.43 -4.69 10.88
N THR A 21 -0.54 -5.67 10.98
CA THR A 21 -0.83 -7.07 10.62
C THR A 21 -1.74 -7.78 11.62
N MET A 22 -1.78 -7.33 12.88
CA MET A 22 -2.75 -7.79 13.86
C MET A 22 -4.19 -7.41 13.47
N ILE A 23 -4.39 -6.19 12.96
CA ILE A 23 -5.70 -5.70 12.49
C ILE A 23 -6.01 -6.27 11.10
N TRP A 24 -5.01 -6.31 10.23
CA TRP A 24 -5.12 -6.73 8.84
C TRP A 24 -4.18 -7.88 8.48
N PRO A 25 -4.56 -9.14 8.79
CA PRO A 25 -3.76 -10.31 8.46
C PRO A 25 -3.49 -10.50 6.96
N CYS A 26 -4.30 -9.85 6.10
CA CYS A 26 -4.17 -9.92 4.64
C CYS A 26 -3.06 -9.01 4.07
N VAL A 27 -2.55 -8.03 4.84
CA VAL A 27 -1.57 -7.04 4.36
C VAL A 27 -0.33 -7.72 3.79
N ASP A 28 0.16 -8.78 4.43
CA ASP A 28 1.31 -9.52 3.92
C ASP A 28 1.09 -10.14 2.55
N GLY A 29 -0.07 -10.76 2.35
CA GLY A 29 -0.44 -11.36 1.08
C GLY A 29 -0.59 -10.31 -0.02
N ILE A 30 -1.19 -9.16 0.31
CA ILE A 30 -1.38 -8.04 -0.63
C ILE A 30 -0.02 -7.44 -1.01
N THR A 31 0.81 -7.12 -0.03
CA THR A 31 2.15 -6.54 -0.22
C THR A 31 3.02 -7.45 -1.08
N ALA A 32 3.08 -8.75 -0.75
CA ALA A 32 3.86 -9.71 -1.51
C ALA A 32 3.40 -9.81 -2.98
N ARG A 33 2.09 -9.76 -3.24
CA ARG A 33 1.54 -9.80 -4.60
C ARG A 33 1.84 -8.53 -5.39
N MET A 34 1.74 -7.37 -4.76
CA MET A 34 2.12 -6.10 -5.39
C MET A 34 3.60 -6.07 -5.76
N LEU A 35 4.47 -6.45 -4.83
CA LEU A 35 5.92 -6.47 -5.05
C LEU A 35 6.34 -7.52 -6.08
N ALA A 36 5.59 -8.63 -6.21
CA ALA A 36 5.84 -9.63 -7.24
C ALA A 36 5.62 -9.11 -8.67
N LEU A 37 4.92 -7.99 -8.86
CA LEU A 37 4.81 -7.34 -10.17
C LEU A 37 6.14 -6.71 -10.64
N LEU A 38 7.05 -6.43 -9.70
CA LEU A 38 8.39 -5.93 -9.98
C LEU A 38 9.28 -7.10 -10.42
N LYS A 39 9.27 -7.40 -11.73
CA LYS A 39 9.96 -8.55 -12.37
C LYS A 39 11.42 -8.75 -11.95
N THR A 40 12.10 -7.68 -11.59
CA THR A 40 13.39 -7.66 -10.89
C THR A 40 13.15 -6.85 -9.63
N LEU A 41 13.39 -7.43 -8.45
CA LEU A 41 13.29 -6.73 -7.18
C LEU A 41 13.99 -5.37 -7.34
N ALA A 42 13.21 -4.29 -7.31
CA ALA A 42 13.74 -2.97 -7.04
C ALA A 42 14.68 -3.11 -5.83
N HIS A 43 15.80 -2.37 -5.82
CA HIS A 43 16.79 -2.46 -4.75
C HIS A 43 16.08 -2.62 -3.39
N GLU A 44 16.41 -3.67 -2.64
CA GLU A 44 15.68 -4.10 -1.44
C GLU A 44 15.43 -2.94 -0.46
N GLU A 45 16.37 -1.99 -0.43
CA GLU A 45 16.28 -0.76 0.35
C GLU A 45 15.16 0.20 -0.11
N ARG A 46 14.93 0.35 -1.42
CA ARG A 46 13.82 1.13 -1.98
C ARG A 46 12.47 0.47 -1.67
N VAL A 47 12.41 -0.86 -1.78
CA VAL A 47 11.22 -1.63 -1.42
C VAL A 47 10.90 -1.48 0.07
N GLY A 48 11.91 -1.64 0.94
CA GLY A 48 11.75 -1.43 2.38
C GLY A 48 11.30 -0.02 2.73
N ALA A 49 11.86 1.00 2.06
CA ALA A 49 11.43 2.39 2.23
C ALA A 49 9.98 2.61 1.78
N ALA A 50 9.55 2.02 0.66
CA ALA A 50 8.19 2.11 0.19
C ALA A 50 7.19 1.45 1.16
N VAL A 51 7.51 0.26 1.68
CA VAL A 51 6.68 -0.41 2.69
C VAL A 51 6.61 0.42 3.98
N SER A 52 7.73 0.98 4.45
CA SER A 52 7.75 1.91 5.59
C SER A 52 6.87 3.14 5.34
N SER A 53 6.91 3.71 4.12
CA SER A 53 6.06 4.83 3.72
C SER A 53 4.58 4.46 3.78
N ALA A 54 4.19 3.31 3.21
CA ALA A 54 2.81 2.84 3.25
C ALA A 54 2.31 2.58 4.68
N ILE A 55 3.16 2.01 5.56
CA ILE A 55 2.83 1.83 6.98
C ILE A 55 2.61 3.19 7.66
N LYS A 56 3.45 4.19 7.39
CA LYS A 56 3.28 5.53 7.96
C LYS A 56 1.99 6.18 7.48
N ALA A 57 1.67 6.02 6.20
CA ALA A 57 0.42 6.53 5.63
C ALA A 57 -0.82 5.84 6.22
N TYR A 58 -0.75 4.55 6.56
CA TYR A 58 -1.83 3.87 7.30
C TYR A 58 -2.09 4.49 8.68
N HIS A 59 -1.01 4.82 9.38
CA HIS A 59 -1.03 5.38 10.74
C HIS A 59 -1.14 6.91 10.76
N GLN A 60 -1.30 7.56 9.61
CA GLN A 60 -1.37 9.01 9.58
C GLN A 60 -2.59 9.52 10.36
N ASP A 61 -2.39 10.61 11.08
CA ASP A 61 -3.47 11.41 11.63
C ASP A 61 -3.77 12.52 10.62
N ILE A 62 -5.00 12.52 10.10
CA ILE A 62 -5.49 13.57 9.22
C ILE A 62 -6.71 14.24 9.87
N ASP A 63 -7.02 15.46 9.41
CA ASP A 63 -8.11 16.28 9.96
C ASP A 63 -9.50 15.60 9.86
N GLU A 64 -9.67 14.70 8.88
CA GLU A 64 -10.88 13.92 8.67
C GLU A 64 -10.78 12.52 9.29
N GLU A 65 -11.82 12.05 9.97
CA GLU A 65 -11.81 10.70 10.54
C GLU A 65 -11.71 9.62 9.43
N LEU A 66 -10.68 8.79 9.53
CA LEU A 66 -10.48 7.61 8.68
C LEU A 66 -10.90 6.35 9.43
N ASN A 67 -11.84 5.61 8.84
CA ASN A 67 -12.14 4.28 9.33
C ASN A 67 -11.02 3.28 8.95
N ASP A 68 -11.02 2.11 9.60
CA ASP A 68 -9.95 1.12 9.39
C ASP A 68 -9.80 0.67 7.92
N TRP A 69 -10.91 0.60 7.17
CA TRP A 69 -10.87 0.24 5.75
C TRP A 69 -10.28 1.34 4.88
N GLU A 70 -10.55 2.60 5.20
CA GLU A 70 -9.92 3.75 4.53
C GLU A 70 -8.43 3.80 4.82
N ARG A 71 -8.01 3.52 6.07
CA ARG A 71 -6.59 3.39 6.43
C ARG A 71 -5.91 2.28 5.64
N LEU A 72 -6.54 1.12 5.53
CA LEU A 72 -6.03 0.03 4.70
C LEU A 72 -5.99 0.39 3.21
N ALA A 73 -6.98 1.14 2.71
CA ALA A 73 -6.98 1.64 1.33
C ALA A 73 -5.79 2.57 1.08
N ILE A 74 -5.49 3.48 2.00
CA ILE A 74 -4.34 4.39 1.91
C ILE A 74 -3.02 3.61 1.83
N TYR A 75 -2.85 2.58 2.68
CA TYR A 75 -1.69 1.69 2.59
C TYR A 75 -1.51 1.09 1.19
N ILE A 76 -2.59 0.58 0.62
CA ILE A 76 -2.62 -0.06 -0.70
C ILE A 76 -2.33 0.95 -1.81
N ILE A 77 -2.88 2.16 -1.72
CA ILE A 77 -2.65 3.24 -2.68
C ILE A 77 -1.17 3.63 -2.69
N GLU A 78 -0.58 3.91 -1.54
CA GLU A 78 0.84 4.29 -1.41
C GLU A 78 1.77 3.22 -2.00
N LEU A 79 1.55 1.96 -1.61
CA LEU A 79 2.38 0.86 -2.11
C LEU A 79 2.16 0.63 -3.61
N GLY A 80 0.92 0.75 -4.09
CA GLY A 80 0.60 0.59 -5.50
C GLY A 80 1.14 1.72 -6.38
N LEU A 81 1.17 2.96 -5.89
CA LEU A 81 1.82 4.10 -6.57
C LEU A 81 3.32 3.87 -6.70
N PHE A 82 3.97 3.37 -5.64
CA PHE A 82 5.36 2.95 -5.73
C PHE A 82 5.57 1.89 -6.82
N VAL A 83 4.75 0.83 -6.85
CA VAL A 83 4.85 -0.21 -7.87
C VAL A 83 4.63 0.36 -9.28
N SER A 84 3.64 1.22 -9.46
CA SER A 84 3.36 1.89 -10.73
C SER A 84 4.58 2.69 -11.21
N ARG A 85 5.20 3.48 -10.32
CA ARG A 85 6.41 4.26 -10.63
C ARG A 85 7.61 3.37 -10.97
N GLU A 86 7.83 2.28 -10.25
CA GLU A 86 8.92 1.34 -10.54
C GLU A 86 8.72 0.63 -11.89
N LEU A 87 7.47 0.42 -12.30
CA LEU A 87 7.11 -0.08 -13.63
C LEU A 87 7.10 1.02 -14.70
N GLN A 88 7.57 2.23 -14.40
CA GLN A 88 7.54 3.39 -15.29
C GLN A 88 6.13 3.67 -15.84
N PHE A 89 5.12 3.49 -14.99
CA PHE A 89 3.70 3.64 -15.31
C PHE A 89 3.19 2.72 -16.42
N ALA A 90 3.91 1.62 -16.72
CA ALA A 90 3.41 0.58 -17.63
C ALA A 90 2.15 -0.11 -17.10
N LEU A 91 1.91 -0.04 -15.78
CA LEU A 91 0.66 -0.39 -15.14
C LEU A 91 0.22 0.77 -14.25
N ASN A 92 -1.04 1.19 -14.37
CA ASN A 92 -1.64 2.14 -13.46
C ASN A 92 -2.14 1.47 -12.16
N LEU A 93 -2.60 2.25 -11.19
CA LEU A 93 -3.01 1.72 -9.90
C LEU A 93 -4.26 0.81 -9.99
N HIS A 94 -5.18 1.10 -10.91
CA HIS A 94 -6.34 0.25 -11.17
C HIS A 94 -5.93 -1.13 -11.74
N GLU A 95 -5.00 -1.14 -12.70
CA GLU A 95 -4.45 -2.37 -13.28
C GLU A 95 -3.65 -3.19 -12.27
N ILE A 96 -2.92 -2.53 -11.36
CA ILE A 96 -2.20 -3.21 -10.27
C ILE A 96 -3.20 -3.83 -9.30
N THR A 97 -4.18 -3.06 -8.84
CA THR A 97 -5.14 -3.51 -7.83
C THR A 97 -6.12 -4.57 -8.35
N SER A 98 -6.43 -4.58 -9.64
CA SER A 98 -7.22 -5.64 -10.28
C SER A 98 -6.45 -6.96 -10.46
N ARG A 99 -5.12 -6.93 -10.51
CA ARG A 99 -4.26 -8.13 -10.61
C ARG A 99 -4.00 -8.81 -9.27
N ILE A 100 -4.40 -8.20 -8.17
CA ILE A 100 -4.22 -8.72 -6.81
C ILE A 100 -5.57 -8.95 -6.14
N ASN A 101 -5.65 -9.97 -5.29
CA ASN A 101 -6.90 -10.28 -4.59
C ASN A 101 -7.07 -9.33 -3.41
N LEU A 102 -7.80 -8.23 -3.62
CA LEU A 102 -8.21 -7.32 -2.56
C LEU A 102 -9.42 -7.87 -1.78
N PRO A 103 -9.51 -7.59 -0.47
CA PRO A 103 -10.74 -7.76 0.29
C PRO A 103 -11.95 -7.10 -0.38
N ARG A 104 -13.11 -7.76 -0.39
CA ARG A 104 -14.33 -7.26 -1.06
C ARG A 104 -14.77 -5.85 -0.63
N LYS A 105 -14.44 -5.45 0.59
CA LYS A 105 -14.76 -4.12 1.13
C LYS A 105 -13.86 -3.01 0.57
N LEU A 106 -12.68 -3.35 0.04
CA LEU A 106 -11.80 -2.41 -0.64
C LEU A 106 -12.24 -2.23 -2.09
N THR A 107 -13.39 -1.59 -2.26
CA THR A 107 -13.88 -1.22 -3.58
C THR A 107 -13.05 -0.08 -4.16
N HIS A 108 -13.16 0.10 -5.47
CA HIS A 108 -12.49 1.18 -6.17
C HIS A 108 -12.93 2.56 -5.64
N GLU A 109 -14.23 2.73 -5.39
CA GLU A 109 -14.80 3.95 -4.83
C GLU A 109 -14.24 4.25 -3.44
N LEU A 110 -14.11 3.24 -2.58
CA LEU A 110 -13.53 3.41 -1.25
C LEU A 110 -12.07 3.86 -1.36
N MET A 111 -11.28 3.27 -2.26
CA MET A 111 -9.90 3.70 -2.46
C MET A 111 -9.80 5.14 -2.95
N ILE A 112 -10.66 5.57 -3.87
CA ILE A 112 -10.69 6.97 -4.31
C ILE A 112 -11.05 7.91 -3.15
N GLN A 113 -12.08 7.57 -2.37
CA GLN A 113 -12.49 8.38 -1.22
C GLN A 113 -11.38 8.49 -0.19
N ALA A 114 -10.77 7.37 0.18
CA ALA A 114 -9.68 7.33 1.15
C ALA A 114 -8.45 8.12 0.67
N GLY A 115 -8.06 7.98 -0.61
CA GLY A 115 -6.94 8.73 -1.16
C GLY A 115 -7.20 10.23 -1.23
N ARG A 116 -8.45 10.66 -1.51
CA ARG A 116 -8.84 12.08 -1.45
C ARG A 116 -8.75 12.64 -0.03
N LYS A 117 -9.28 11.91 0.96
CA LYS A 117 -9.17 12.30 2.38
C LYS A 117 -7.71 12.42 2.82
N ALA A 118 -6.89 11.47 2.42
CA ALA A 118 -5.45 11.45 2.66
C ALA A 118 -4.66 12.48 1.83
N ARG A 119 -5.31 13.25 0.96
CA ARG A 119 -4.70 14.24 0.04
C ARG A 119 -3.57 13.63 -0.81
N ILE A 120 -3.72 12.37 -1.21
CA ILE A 120 -2.78 11.71 -2.14
C ILE A 120 -3.06 12.23 -3.54
N GLY A 121 -2.22 13.16 -4.02
CA GLY A 121 -2.43 13.86 -5.29
C GLY A 121 -2.49 12.95 -6.52
N GLU A 122 -1.91 11.75 -6.45
CA GLU A 122 -1.90 10.75 -7.53
C GLU A 122 -3.09 9.77 -7.47
N VAL A 123 -4.08 10.01 -6.59
CA VAL A 123 -5.29 9.15 -6.50
C VAL A 123 -6.09 9.15 -7.80
N GLU A 124 -5.95 10.17 -8.64
CA GLU A 124 -6.60 10.25 -9.96
C GLU A 124 -6.15 9.12 -10.91
N CYS A 125 -4.96 8.55 -10.68
CA CYS A 125 -4.46 7.36 -11.39
C CYS A 125 -5.27 6.08 -11.10
N LEU A 126 -6.20 6.10 -10.13
CA LEU A 126 -7.21 5.05 -9.97
C LEU A 126 -8.33 5.16 -11.00
N THR A 127 -8.69 6.38 -11.43
CA THR A 127 -9.88 6.63 -12.25
C THR A 127 -9.66 6.43 -13.75
N SER A 128 -8.39 6.33 -14.18
CA SER A 128 -7.97 6.17 -15.57
C SER A 128 -7.67 4.71 -15.90
#